data_AF-A0A1M6PUU2-F1
#
_entry.id   AF-A0A1M6PUU2-F1
#
_cell.length_a   1.000
_cell.length_b   1.000
_cell.length_c   1.000
_cell.angle_alpha   90.00
_cell.angle_beta   90.00
_cell.angle_gamma   90.00
#
_symmetry.space_group_name_H-M   'P 1'
#
loop_
_entity.id
_entity.type
_entity.pdbx_description
1 polymer ?
#
loop_
_entity_poly.entity_id
_entity_poly.type
_entity_poly.pdbx_seq_one_letter_code
_entity_poly.pdbx_strand_id
1 'polypeptide(L)'
;MIQSRGIIVPTSWHLRASDKMKLDELEEIVACLPKERTLFNYAKDWYAVQLLKYSLEQPQAVHWIKQSNFGKLLNKPQLRSWLGSLGSTTLSREQLAMLYPEKAEAFRLTLDRFDWVQTSRKGKESWNLVLQLNLNNADACYLEKYLPERDVDPFELRYHPIHEGRNRTLAWARIDLDLAKGEALIEEIQNDRIRETLWWLNYIREGKRKFIRCGQKKLPAQFIEQYWERHMKAHSKMWDEAMLSAAIFFIREELGIRDIFYHTPESGSRYKGDGASGAPRSIYSKLPERFCFKKTDEVPSFLMKRRKTRPKKNTEDACQFHLLQL
;
A
#
# COMPACT_ATOMS: atom_id res chain seq x y z
N MET A 1 5.39 27.47 7.11
CA MET A 1 5.81 26.86 8.38
C MET A 1 4.63 26.07 8.93
N ILE A 2 4.56 24.77 8.63
CA ILE A 2 3.57 23.86 9.22
C ILE A 2 4.39 22.95 10.13
N GLN A 3 4.28 23.14 11.45
CA GLN A 3 4.92 22.29 12.44
C GLN A 3 4.25 20.90 12.37
N SER A 4 5.01 19.89 11.98
CA SER A 4 4.66 18.48 12.16
C SER A 4 4.59 18.19 13.66
N ARG A 5 3.39 18.07 14.21
CA ARG A 5 3.20 17.55 15.55
C ARG A 5 3.37 16.04 15.49
N GLY A 6 4.57 15.57 15.82
CA GLY A 6 4.82 14.15 16.05
C GLY A 6 3.90 13.65 17.17
N ILE A 7 3.33 12.46 16.97
CA ILE A 7 2.53 11.78 17.99
C ILE A 7 3.48 11.45 19.16
N ILE A 8 3.20 12.03 20.33
CA ILE A 8 3.94 11.74 21.57
C ILE A 8 3.39 10.42 22.12
N VAL A 9 4.20 9.37 22.05
CA VAL A 9 3.86 8.06 22.65
C VAL A 9 4.04 8.16 24.17
N PRO A 10 3.01 7.91 25.01
CA PRO A 10 3.13 8.01 26.47
C PRO A 10 4.10 6.98 27.06
N THR A 11 4.86 7.37 28.08
CA THR A 11 6.02 6.62 28.62
C THR A 11 5.69 5.55 29.67
N SER A 12 4.47 4.99 29.69
CA SER A 12 4.09 3.98 30.70
C SER A 12 3.43 2.74 30.08
N TRP A 13 4.15 2.07 29.19
CA TRP A 13 3.75 0.76 28.66
C TRP A 13 4.44 -0.36 29.44
N HIS A 14 3.78 -0.86 30.48
CA HIS A 14 4.01 -2.24 30.92
C HIS A 14 3.08 -3.17 30.13
N LEU A 15 3.34 -3.28 28.83
CA LEU A 15 2.64 -4.23 27.95
C LEU A 15 3.11 -5.65 28.26
N ARG A 16 2.20 -6.46 28.78
CA ARG A 16 2.32 -7.91 28.65
C ARG A 16 2.27 -8.23 27.15
N ALA A 17 3.31 -8.90 26.65
CA ALA A 17 3.39 -9.41 25.29
C ALA A 17 2.10 -10.17 24.92
N SER A 18 1.27 -9.52 24.13
CA SER A 18 0.06 -10.06 23.51
C SER A 18 0.44 -10.31 22.06
N ASP A 19 0.53 -11.58 21.64
CA ASP A 19 0.99 -12.00 20.30
C ASP A 19 0.06 -11.56 19.14
N LYS A 20 -1.00 -10.79 19.41
CA LYS A 20 -2.02 -10.32 18.46
C LYS A 20 -2.24 -8.81 18.60
N MET A 21 -2.43 -8.11 17.48
CA MET A 21 -2.99 -6.76 17.47
C MET A 21 -4.40 -6.82 18.04
N LYS A 22 -4.64 -6.05 19.10
CA LYS A 22 -5.95 -5.98 19.73
C LYS A 22 -6.85 -5.02 18.96
N LEU A 23 -8.16 -5.26 19.00
CA LEU A 23 -9.14 -4.37 18.36
C LEU A 23 -8.99 -2.94 18.87
N ASP A 24 -8.83 -2.75 20.19
CA ASP A 24 -8.69 -1.43 20.81
C ASP A 24 -7.47 -0.66 20.27
N GLU A 25 -6.33 -1.33 20.08
CA GLU A 25 -5.11 -0.72 19.52
C GLU A 25 -5.35 -0.28 18.06
N LEU A 26 -6.05 -1.11 17.28
CA LEU A 26 -6.40 -0.77 15.91
C LEU A 26 -7.38 0.40 15.86
N GLU A 27 -8.42 0.39 16.70
CA GLU A 27 -9.40 1.48 16.79
C GLU A 27 -8.75 2.80 17.19
N GLU A 28 -7.75 2.77 18.08
CA GLU A 28 -6.96 3.95 18.43
C GLU A 28 -6.18 4.49 17.22
N ILE A 29 -5.50 3.63 16.46
CA ILE A 29 -4.78 4.04 15.24
C ILE A 29 -5.76 4.65 14.22
N VAL A 30 -6.91 4.00 13.99
CA VAL A 30 -7.95 4.49 13.07
C VAL A 30 -8.50 5.84 13.52
N ALA A 31 -8.68 6.03 14.84
CA ALA A 31 -9.16 7.29 15.40
C ALA A 31 -8.13 8.41 15.30
N CYS A 32 -6.83 8.10 15.33
CA CYS A 32 -5.74 9.07 15.26
C CYS A 32 -5.54 9.64 13.84
N LEU A 33 -5.82 8.89 12.78
CA LEU A 33 -5.65 9.44 11.43
C LEU A 33 -6.71 10.52 11.16
N PRO A 34 -6.32 11.71 10.65
CA PRO A 34 -7.26 12.77 10.33
C PRO A 34 -8.32 12.30 9.31
N LYS A 35 -9.53 12.00 9.81
CA LYS A 35 -10.67 11.48 9.04
C LYS A 35 -10.87 12.27 7.74
N GLU A 36 -10.52 11.64 6.61
CA GLU A 36 -10.59 12.17 5.24
C GLU A 36 -9.65 13.34 4.89
N ARG A 37 -8.77 13.78 5.79
CA ARG A 37 -7.89 14.95 5.59
C ARG A 37 -6.47 14.60 5.18
N THR A 38 -6.09 13.34 5.21
CA THR A 38 -4.76 12.90 4.79
C THR A 38 -4.69 12.80 3.27
N LEU A 39 -4.12 13.83 2.64
CA LEU A 39 -3.84 13.84 1.21
C LEU A 39 -2.51 13.17 0.92
N PHE A 40 -2.51 12.30 -0.09
CA PHE A 40 -1.31 11.64 -0.60
C PHE A 40 -1.14 11.96 -2.07
N ASN A 41 -0.17 12.83 -2.37
CA ASN A 41 0.14 13.21 -3.74
C ASN A 41 1.17 12.25 -4.32
N TYR A 42 0.86 11.65 -5.46
CA TYR A 42 1.71 10.64 -6.08
C TYR A 42 1.92 10.88 -7.57
N ALA A 43 3.14 10.66 -8.03
CA ALA A 43 3.49 10.64 -9.44
C ALA A 43 4.25 9.35 -9.76
N LYS A 44 4.21 8.93 -11.03
CA LYS A 44 4.94 7.72 -11.46
C LYS A 44 6.44 7.85 -11.16
N ASP A 45 6.99 6.78 -10.63
CA ASP A 45 8.34 6.60 -10.07
C ASP A 45 8.68 7.46 -8.83
N TRP A 46 7.72 8.20 -8.27
CA TRP A 46 7.98 9.11 -7.14
C TRP A 46 8.34 8.39 -5.83
N TYR A 47 7.96 7.12 -5.70
CA TYR A 47 8.42 6.27 -4.61
C TYR A 47 9.96 6.24 -4.48
N ALA A 48 10.69 6.44 -5.57
CA ALA A 48 12.15 6.46 -5.56
C ALA A 48 12.71 7.65 -4.77
N VAL A 49 12.09 8.83 -4.93
CA VAL A 49 12.45 10.04 -4.16
C VAL A 49 12.11 9.81 -2.70
N GLN A 50 10.93 9.26 -2.42
CA GLN A 50 10.49 8.94 -1.06
C GLN A 50 11.46 7.99 -0.34
N LEU A 51 11.78 6.84 -0.94
CA LEU A 51 12.66 5.85 -0.33
C LEU A 51 14.08 6.37 -0.13
N LEU A 52 14.60 7.17 -1.06
CA LEU A 52 15.91 7.81 -0.88
C LEU A 52 15.90 8.77 0.31
N LYS A 53 14.83 9.58 0.48
CA LYS A 53 14.69 10.46 1.64
C LYS A 53 14.72 9.68 2.96
N TYR A 54 14.15 8.49 2.99
CA TYR A 54 14.14 7.63 4.19
C TYR A 54 15.51 6.98 4.43
N SER A 55 16.21 6.58 3.37
CA SER A 55 17.54 5.97 3.48
C SER A 55 18.65 6.93 3.90
N LEU A 56 18.42 8.25 3.82
CA LEU A 56 19.43 9.29 4.09
C LEU A 56 19.24 9.88 5.48
N GLU A 57 20.03 9.39 6.45
CA GLU A 57 20.11 10.00 7.78
C GLU A 57 20.96 11.29 7.79
N GLN A 58 21.96 11.36 6.89
CA GLN A 58 22.84 12.51 6.69
C GLN A 58 23.17 12.66 5.19
N PRO A 59 23.67 13.81 4.72
CA PRO A 59 24.11 13.96 3.35
C PRO A 59 25.13 12.89 2.96
N GLN A 60 24.92 12.21 1.83
CA GLN A 60 25.80 11.14 1.34
C GLN A 60 26.31 11.43 -0.06
N ALA A 61 27.54 11.01 -0.33
CA ALA A 61 28.08 11.08 -1.69
C ALA A 61 27.31 10.11 -2.61
N VAL A 62 26.96 10.59 -3.81
CA VAL A 62 26.13 9.84 -4.77
C VAL A 62 26.74 8.47 -5.12
N HIS A 63 28.08 8.35 -5.12
CA HIS A 63 28.75 7.08 -5.39
C HIS A 63 28.50 6.02 -4.30
N TRP A 64 28.37 6.41 -3.02
CA TRP A 64 28.01 5.49 -1.94
C TRP A 64 26.56 5.03 -2.07
N ILE A 65 25.64 5.93 -2.44
CA ILE A 65 24.24 5.58 -2.68
C ILE A 65 24.13 4.57 -3.83
N LYS A 66 24.91 4.74 -4.92
CA LYS A 66 24.97 3.80 -6.05
C LYS A 66 25.38 2.38 -5.64
N GLN A 67 26.22 2.24 -4.62
CA GLN A 67 26.67 0.95 -4.08
C GLN A 67 25.70 0.36 -3.04
N SER A 68 24.76 1.16 -2.55
CA SER A 68 23.74 0.72 -1.59
C SER A 68 22.58 -0.03 -2.27
N ASN A 69 21.70 -0.59 -1.44
CA ASN A 69 20.45 -1.20 -1.89
C ASN A 69 19.51 -0.22 -2.63
N PHE A 70 19.68 1.08 -2.39
CA PHE A 70 18.87 2.15 -2.99
C PHE A 70 19.49 2.70 -4.28
N GLY A 71 20.67 2.22 -4.70
CA GLY A 71 21.38 2.75 -5.87
C GLY A 71 20.57 2.67 -7.17
N LYS A 72 19.73 1.64 -7.32
CA LYS A 72 18.85 1.50 -8.50
C LYS A 72 17.79 2.59 -8.61
N LEU A 73 17.44 3.26 -7.51
CA LEU A 73 16.49 4.36 -7.51
C LEU A 73 17.04 5.58 -8.27
N LEU A 74 18.36 5.78 -8.26
CA LEU A 74 19.03 6.86 -8.99
C LEU A 74 18.86 6.77 -10.52
N ASN A 75 18.50 5.61 -11.04
CA ASN A 75 18.28 5.38 -12.47
C ASN A 75 16.86 5.75 -12.92
N LYS A 76 15.97 6.15 -12.01
CA LYS A 76 14.61 6.56 -12.38
C LYS A 76 14.64 7.83 -13.22
N PRO A 77 13.88 7.93 -14.34
CA PRO A 77 14.04 8.99 -15.32
C PRO A 77 14.01 10.41 -14.73
N GLN A 78 13.00 10.70 -13.89
CA GLN A 78 12.86 12.01 -13.26
C GLN A 78 14.03 12.33 -12.33
N LEU A 79 14.43 11.36 -11.49
CA LEU A 79 15.52 11.56 -10.54
C LEU A 79 16.87 11.68 -11.25
N ARG A 80 17.12 10.86 -12.28
CA ARG A 80 18.33 10.92 -13.09
C ARG A 80 18.46 12.28 -13.78
N SER A 81 17.37 12.81 -14.34
CA SER A 81 17.36 14.13 -14.98
C SER A 81 17.68 15.24 -13.98
N TRP A 82 17.08 15.18 -12.79
CA TRP A 82 17.34 16.19 -11.75
C TRP A 82 18.74 16.09 -11.15
N LEU A 83 19.25 14.88 -10.91
CA LEU A 83 20.64 14.70 -10.45
C LEU A 83 21.64 15.29 -11.44
N GLY A 84 21.36 15.22 -12.75
CA GLY A 84 22.17 15.84 -13.78
C GLY A 84 22.17 17.38 -13.72
N SER A 85 21.10 18.01 -13.25
CA SER A 85 21.01 19.47 -13.12
C SER A 85 21.53 20.01 -11.78
N LEU A 86 21.58 19.18 -10.74
CA LEU A 86 21.99 19.59 -9.39
C LEU A 86 23.47 20.01 -9.31
N GLY A 87 24.34 19.45 -10.18
CA GLY A 87 25.79 19.73 -10.20
C GLY A 87 26.54 19.29 -8.93
N SER A 88 25.87 18.65 -7.98
CA SER A 88 26.43 18.19 -6.70
C SER A 88 26.83 16.73 -6.75
N THR A 89 27.95 16.39 -6.10
CA THR A 89 28.39 15.01 -5.89
C THR A 89 27.81 14.39 -4.61
N THR A 90 27.06 15.18 -3.83
CA THR A 90 26.38 14.78 -2.60
C THR A 90 24.88 14.97 -2.73
N LEU A 91 24.13 14.10 -2.05
CA LEU A 91 22.67 14.11 -1.98
C LEU A 91 22.23 14.17 -0.52
N SER A 92 21.33 15.11 -0.19
CA SER A 92 20.72 15.24 1.13
C SER A 92 19.20 15.09 1.09
N ARG A 93 18.59 14.89 2.27
CA ARG A 93 17.13 14.82 2.43
C ARG A 93 16.46 16.14 2.05
N GLU A 94 17.10 17.27 2.34
CA GLU A 94 16.62 18.62 2.01
C GLU A 94 16.61 18.83 0.51
N GLN A 95 17.66 18.40 -0.20
CA GLN A 95 17.70 18.47 -1.67
C GLN A 95 16.59 17.66 -2.30
N LEU A 96 16.35 16.43 -1.81
CA LEU A 96 15.23 15.60 -2.24
C LEU A 96 13.86 16.16 -1.82
N ALA A 97 13.78 16.99 -0.79
CA ALA A 97 12.53 17.62 -0.37
C ALA A 97 12.13 18.81 -1.26
N MET A 98 13.09 19.42 -1.96
CA MET A 98 12.82 20.47 -2.97
C MET A 98 12.27 19.91 -4.29
N LEU A 99 12.42 18.60 -4.51
CA LEU A 99 11.83 17.93 -5.65
C LEU A 99 10.30 17.87 -5.50
N TYR A 100 9.59 18.28 -6.56
CA TYR A 100 8.16 18.11 -6.68
C TYR A 100 7.81 17.67 -8.11
N PRO A 101 6.93 16.68 -8.29
CA PRO A 101 6.58 16.23 -9.64
C PRO A 101 5.71 17.30 -10.32
N GLU A 102 5.95 17.55 -11.61
CA GLU A 102 5.14 18.49 -12.39
C GLU A 102 3.67 18.08 -12.46
N LYS A 103 3.41 16.77 -12.48
CA LYS A 103 2.08 16.17 -12.50
C LYS A 103 2.01 15.10 -11.43
N ALA A 104 1.24 15.37 -10.38
CA ALA A 104 0.87 14.41 -9.36
C ALA A 104 -0.65 14.22 -9.31
N GLU A 105 -1.04 13.00 -9.00
CA GLU A 105 -2.40 12.64 -8.65
C GLU A 105 -2.59 12.77 -7.15
N ALA A 106 -3.73 13.33 -6.73
CA ALA A 106 -4.03 13.54 -5.32
C ALA A 106 -4.99 12.45 -4.83
N PHE A 107 -4.53 11.59 -3.94
CA PHE A 107 -5.36 10.58 -3.31
C PHE A 107 -5.77 10.99 -1.90
N ARG A 108 -6.87 10.44 -1.40
CA ARG A 108 -7.23 10.51 0.02
C ARG A 108 -6.89 9.19 0.70
N LEU A 109 -6.16 9.26 1.80
CA LEU A 109 -5.91 8.09 2.65
C LEU A 109 -6.98 8.00 3.73
N THR A 110 -7.53 6.80 3.90
CA THR A 110 -8.38 6.44 5.04
C THR A 110 -7.93 5.12 5.61
N LEU A 111 -8.29 4.89 6.87
CA LEU A 111 -8.04 3.63 7.56
C LEU A 111 -9.34 2.92 7.85
N ASP A 112 -9.27 1.60 7.84
CA ASP A 112 -10.34 0.73 8.27
C ASP A 112 -9.75 -0.53 8.93
N ARG A 113 -10.61 -1.45 9.34
CA ARG A 113 -10.28 -2.72 9.97
C ARG A 113 -10.71 -3.90 9.12
N PHE A 114 -10.03 -5.02 9.31
CA PHE A 114 -10.36 -6.26 8.62
C PHE A 114 -10.17 -7.46 9.56
N ASP A 115 -11.19 -8.31 9.68
CA ASP A 115 -11.26 -9.48 10.57
C ASP A 115 -11.54 -10.81 9.86
N TRP A 116 -11.54 -10.81 8.52
CA TRP A 116 -11.95 -11.99 7.76
C TRP A 116 -10.84 -13.04 7.58
N VAL A 117 -11.17 -14.13 6.91
CA VAL A 117 -10.23 -15.21 6.57
C VAL A 117 -9.10 -14.73 5.65
N GLN A 118 -7.99 -15.48 5.61
CA GLN A 118 -6.77 -15.22 4.82
C GLN A 118 -5.78 -14.17 5.38
N THR A 119 -5.83 -13.87 6.67
CA THR A 119 -4.77 -13.14 7.38
C THR A 119 -3.63 -14.07 7.82
N SER A 120 -2.43 -13.54 8.07
CA SER A 120 -1.28 -14.35 8.52
C SER A 120 -1.42 -14.78 9.99
N ARG A 121 -1.93 -13.90 10.86
CA ARG A 121 -2.33 -14.25 12.24
C ARG A 121 -3.77 -14.77 12.24
N LYS A 122 -3.97 -16.04 12.60
CA LYS A 122 -5.31 -16.67 12.66
C LYS A 122 -5.94 -16.53 14.06
N GLY A 123 -7.24 -16.28 14.10
CA GLY A 123 -8.05 -16.37 15.32
C GLY A 123 -9.22 -15.39 15.35
N LYS A 124 -10.16 -15.59 16.28
CA LYS A 124 -11.37 -14.76 16.46
C LYS A 124 -11.10 -13.29 16.84
N GLU A 125 -9.85 -12.95 17.15
CA GLU A 125 -9.42 -11.62 17.60
C GLU A 125 -8.20 -11.16 16.80
N SER A 126 -8.04 -11.67 15.57
CA SER A 126 -6.94 -11.28 14.69
C SER A 126 -7.47 -10.24 13.72
N TRP A 127 -7.03 -9.00 13.93
CA TRP A 127 -7.39 -7.85 13.11
C TRP A 127 -6.18 -7.37 12.33
N ASN A 128 -6.43 -6.92 11.10
CA ASN A 128 -5.45 -6.20 10.30
C ASN A 128 -5.94 -4.78 10.09
N LEU A 129 -5.00 -3.84 10.11
CA LEU A 129 -5.24 -2.48 9.67
C LEU A 129 -5.36 -2.47 8.14
N VAL A 130 -6.34 -1.74 7.62
CA VAL A 130 -6.48 -1.48 6.19
C VAL A 130 -6.14 -0.04 5.91
N LEU A 131 -5.18 0.20 5.02
CA LEU A 131 -4.99 1.49 4.40
C LEU A 131 -5.70 1.53 3.04
N GLN A 132 -6.59 2.49 2.85
CA GLN A 132 -7.33 2.69 1.61
C GLN A 132 -6.77 3.88 0.85
N LEU A 133 -6.48 3.69 -0.44
CA LEU A 133 -6.10 4.74 -1.38
C LEU A 133 -7.35 5.13 -2.18
N ASN A 134 -7.93 6.27 -1.85
CA ASN A 134 -9.21 6.70 -2.42
C ASN A 134 -9.03 7.77 -3.50
N LEU A 135 -9.94 7.72 -4.47
CA LEU A 135 -9.99 8.63 -5.61
C LEU A 135 -10.22 10.09 -5.21
N ASN A 136 -9.86 11.02 -6.08
CA ASN A 136 -9.91 12.45 -5.80
C ASN A 136 -11.35 13.01 -5.87
N ASN A 137 -11.51 14.32 -5.61
CA ASN A 137 -12.82 14.96 -5.67
C ASN A 137 -13.40 15.05 -7.09
N ALA A 138 -12.57 15.17 -8.12
CA ALA A 138 -13.03 15.21 -9.51
C ALA A 138 -13.63 13.85 -9.93
N ASP A 139 -12.98 12.75 -9.55
CA ASP A 139 -13.50 11.39 -9.75
C ASP A 139 -14.81 11.16 -9.00
N ALA A 140 -14.88 11.60 -7.74
CA ALA A 140 -16.09 11.49 -6.94
C ALA A 140 -17.26 12.26 -7.58
N CYS A 141 -17.03 13.51 -8.00
CA CYS A 141 -18.01 14.30 -8.74
C CYS A 141 -18.46 13.63 -10.04
N TYR A 142 -17.56 12.95 -10.74
CA TYR A 142 -17.90 12.22 -11.96
C TYR A 142 -18.80 11.02 -11.64
N LEU A 143 -18.42 10.22 -10.65
CA LEU A 143 -19.16 9.02 -10.25
C LEU A 143 -20.55 9.35 -9.74
N GLU A 144 -20.72 10.38 -8.91
CA GLU A 144 -22.03 10.77 -8.36
C GLU A 144 -23.09 11.12 -9.42
N LYS A 145 -22.66 11.58 -10.61
CA LYS A 145 -23.59 11.85 -11.72
C LYS A 145 -24.27 10.56 -12.23
N TYR A 146 -23.61 9.42 -12.11
CA TYR A 146 -24.08 8.14 -12.63
C TYR A 146 -24.46 7.14 -11.51
N LEU A 147 -23.79 7.26 -10.36
CA LEU A 147 -23.86 6.40 -9.20
C LEU A 147 -24.03 7.24 -7.91
N PRO A 148 -25.15 7.98 -7.77
CA PRO A 148 -25.40 8.78 -6.57
C PRO A 148 -25.68 7.92 -5.33
N GLU A 149 -26.12 6.67 -5.54
CA GLU A 149 -26.37 5.68 -4.49
C GLU A 149 -25.12 4.82 -4.28
N ARG A 150 -24.65 4.74 -3.03
CA ARG A 150 -23.39 4.08 -2.65
C ARG A 150 -23.44 2.56 -2.77
N ASP A 151 -24.58 1.99 -2.44
CA ASP A 151 -24.85 0.55 -2.34
C ASP A 151 -24.89 -0.16 -3.70
N VAL A 152 -24.74 0.62 -4.77
CA VAL A 152 -24.92 0.22 -6.17
C VAL A 152 -23.67 0.55 -7.01
N ASP A 153 -22.47 0.30 -6.48
CA ASP A 153 -21.21 0.46 -7.22
C ASP A 153 -20.75 -0.88 -7.85
N PRO A 154 -20.76 -1.02 -9.19
CA PRO A 154 -20.40 -2.27 -9.87
C PRO A 154 -18.89 -2.54 -9.90
N PHE A 155 -18.07 -1.61 -9.39
CA PHE A 155 -16.61 -1.71 -9.41
C PHE A 155 -16.02 -2.09 -8.05
N GLU A 156 -16.87 -2.36 -7.07
CA GLU A 156 -16.48 -2.71 -5.72
C GLU A 156 -17.01 -4.08 -5.32
N LEU A 157 -16.19 -4.79 -4.53
CA LEU A 157 -16.54 -6.09 -4.01
C LEU A 157 -16.83 -5.94 -2.52
N ARG A 158 -18.09 -6.23 -2.11
CA ARG A 158 -18.58 -6.00 -0.74
C ARG A 158 -17.82 -6.75 0.36
N TYR A 159 -17.05 -7.78 0.00
CA TYR A 159 -16.22 -8.55 0.92
C TYR A 159 -14.76 -8.06 0.96
N HIS A 160 -14.44 -7.00 0.22
CA HIS A 160 -13.15 -6.32 0.25
C HIS A 160 -13.27 -4.97 0.96
N PRO A 161 -12.16 -4.42 1.47
CA PRO A 161 -12.18 -3.11 2.09
C PRO A 161 -12.61 -2.02 1.10
N ILE A 162 -13.66 -1.30 1.47
CA ILE A 162 -14.23 -0.18 0.72
C ILE A 162 -14.41 1.02 1.63
N HIS A 163 -14.07 2.21 1.13
CA HIS A 163 -14.35 3.45 1.83
C HIS A 163 -15.82 3.84 1.61
N GLU A 164 -16.60 3.92 2.67
CA GLU A 164 -18.04 4.22 2.60
C GLU A 164 -18.34 5.68 2.18
N GLY A 165 -17.38 6.57 2.34
CA GLY A 165 -17.53 7.97 1.96
C GLY A 165 -17.58 8.22 0.45
N ARG A 166 -17.65 9.50 0.11
CA ARG A 166 -17.78 10.00 -1.27
C ARG A 166 -16.60 9.62 -2.18
N ASN A 167 -15.38 9.67 -1.66
CA ASN A 167 -14.17 9.32 -2.39
C ASN A 167 -14.00 7.80 -2.41
N ARG A 168 -14.38 7.16 -3.52
CA ARG A 168 -14.35 5.69 -3.66
C ARG A 168 -12.93 5.13 -3.63
N THR A 169 -12.78 3.90 -3.12
CA THR A 169 -11.49 3.22 -3.04
C THR A 169 -11.01 2.81 -4.43
N LEU A 170 -9.77 3.19 -4.76
CA LEU A 170 -9.05 2.73 -5.96
C LEU A 170 -8.30 1.42 -5.65
N ALA A 171 -7.58 1.42 -4.53
CA ALA A 171 -6.74 0.33 -4.07
C ALA A 171 -6.68 0.33 -2.54
N TRP A 172 -6.25 -0.78 -1.96
CA TRP A 172 -6.07 -0.91 -0.52
C TRP A 172 -4.88 -1.80 -0.18
N ALA A 173 -4.34 -1.64 1.02
CA ALA A 173 -3.32 -2.48 1.61
C ALA A 173 -3.79 -3.02 2.96
N ARG A 174 -3.59 -4.32 3.21
CA ARG A 174 -3.74 -4.91 4.56
C ARG A 174 -2.38 -4.96 5.24
N ILE A 175 -2.32 -4.43 6.45
CA ILE A 175 -1.11 -4.25 7.22
C ILE A 175 -1.32 -4.89 8.59
N ASP A 176 -0.41 -5.79 8.95
CA ASP A 176 -0.30 -6.35 10.28
C ASP A 176 0.82 -5.66 11.05
N LEU A 177 0.64 -5.34 12.34
CA LEU A 177 1.64 -4.59 13.10
C LEU A 177 2.02 -5.28 14.42
N ASP A 178 3.26 -5.04 14.83
CA ASP A 178 3.74 -5.16 16.20
C ASP A 178 4.38 -3.82 16.59
N LEU A 179 3.60 -2.99 17.28
CA LEU A 179 4.04 -1.65 17.72
C LEU A 179 5.16 -1.73 18.76
N ALA A 180 5.19 -2.79 19.58
CA ALA A 180 6.20 -2.94 20.64
C ALA A 180 7.58 -3.29 20.07
N LYS A 181 7.60 -4.04 18.96
CA LYS A 181 8.82 -4.39 18.23
C LYS A 181 9.18 -3.41 17.11
N GLY A 182 8.25 -2.54 16.72
CA GLY A 182 8.47 -1.62 15.62
C GLY A 182 8.54 -2.36 14.28
N GLU A 183 7.71 -3.38 14.11
CA GLU A 183 7.62 -4.20 12.89
C GLU A 183 6.24 -4.04 12.24
N ALA A 184 6.22 -3.97 10.91
CA ALA A 184 5.00 -4.04 10.11
C ALA A 184 5.11 -5.13 9.06
N LEU A 185 4.01 -5.81 8.75
CA LEU A 185 3.88 -6.72 7.61
C LEU A 185 2.79 -6.20 6.69
N ILE A 186 3.19 -5.80 5.48
CA ILE A 186 2.24 -5.59 4.39
C ILE A 186 1.84 -6.96 3.87
N GLU A 187 0.66 -7.41 4.27
CA GLU A 187 0.17 -8.74 3.91
C GLU A 187 -0.24 -8.85 2.44
N GLU A 188 -0.81 -7.76 1.93
CA GLU A 188 -1.39 -7.69 0.60
C GLU A 188 -1.69 -6.27 0.20
N ILE A 189 -1.55 -5.98 -1.10
CA ILE A 189 -2.18 -4.84 -1.75
C ILE A 189 -3.07 -5.33 -2.89
N GLN A 190 -4.21 -4.69 -3.10
CA GLN A 190 -5.12 -5.01 -4.21
C GLN A 190 -5.75 -3.75 -4.81
N ASN A 191 -6.27 -3.92 -6.03
CA ASN A 191 -7.19 -2.98 -6.67
C ASN A 191 -8.39 -3.77 -7.18
N ASP A 192 -9.58 -3.43 -6.69
CA ASP A 192 -10.81 -4.03 -7.21
C ASP A 192 -11.35 -3.17 -8.35
N ARG A 193 -11.38 -1.86 -8.14
CA ARG A 193 -11.99 -0.91 -9.07
C ARG A 193 -11.45 -0.97 -10.50
N ILE A 194 -10.12 -0.99 -10.68
CA ILE A 194 -9.52 -1.11 -12.01
C ILE A 194 -9.81 -2.50 -12.62
N ARG A 195 -9.69 -3.57 -11.82
CA ARG A 195 -9.95 -4.95 -12.27
C ARG A 195 -11.40 -5.11 -12.74
N GLU A 196 -12.36 -4.69 -11.93
CA GLU A 196 -13.79 -4.77 -12.25
C GLU A 196 -14.15 -3.86 -13.44
N THR A 197 -13.58 -2.65 -13.52
CA THR A 197 -13.78 -1.75 -14.67
C THR A 197 -13.29 -2.40 -15.96
N LEU A 198 -12.10 -3.00 -15.95
CA LEU A 198 -11.54 -3.69 -17.12
C LEU A 198 -12.36 -4.92 -17.51
N TRP A 199 -12.81 -5.70 -16.53
CA TRP A 199 -13.65 -6.86 -16.78
C TRP A 199 -14.93 -6.44 -17.51
N TRP A 200 -15.63 -5.42 -16.99
CA TRP A 200 -16.82 -4.86 -17.63
C TRP A 200 -16.55 -4.28 -19.01
N LEU A 201 -15.46 -3.55 -19.19
CA LEU A 201 -15.07 -2.96 -20.47
C LEU A 201 -14.86 -4.05 -21.54
N ASN A 202 -14.13 -5.11 -21.20
CA ASN A 202 -13.90 -6.23 -22.12
C ASN A 202 -15.22 -6.94 -22.45
N TYR A 203 -16.05 -7.18 -21.42
CA TYR A 203 -17.35 -7.81 -21.59
C TYR A 203 -18.29 -7.01 -22.52
N ILE A 204 -18.26 -5.68 -22.44
CA ILE A 204 -19.00 -4.79 -23.34
C ILE A 204 -18.43 -4.84 -24.77
N ARG A 205 -17.10 -4.76 -24.91
CA ARG A 205 -16.41 -4.72 -26.23
C ARG A 205 -16.58 -6.01 -27.03
N GLU A 206 -16.74 -7.14 -26.36
CA GLU A 206 -17.07 -8.43 -27.00
C GLU A 206 -18.53 -8.50 -27.50
N GLY A 207 -19.28 -7.39 -27.46
CA GLY A 207 -20.66 -7.30 -27.92
C GLY A 207 -21.67 -7.98 -26.99
N LYS A 208 -21.24 -8.46 -25.82
CA LYS A 208 -22.06 -9.29 -24.93
C LYS A 208 -23.17 -8.49 -24.25
N ARG A 209 -23.00 -7.18 -24.03
CA ARG A 209 -24.03 -6.29 -23.43
C ARG A 209 -23.90 -4.83 -23.86
N LYS A 210 -25.04 -4.15 -23.95
CA LYS A 210 -25.15 -2.69 -24.16
C LYS A 210 -25.26 -1.89 -22.84
N PHE A 211 -25.50 -2.57 -21.72
CA PHE A 211 -25.61 -1.97 -20.39
C PHE A 211 -25.23 -2.97 -19.30
N ILE A 212 -24.84 -2.45 -18.14
CA ILE A 212 -24.63 -3.20 -16.90
C ILE A 212 -25.80 -2.91 -15.98
N ARG A 213 -26.32 -3.95 -15.32
CA ARG A 213 -27.31 -3.78 -14.27
C ARG A 213 -26.58 -3.77 -12.93
N CYS A 214 -26.77 -2.71 -12.16
CA CYS A 214 -26.32 -2.61 -10.78
C CYS A 214 -27.54 -2.21 -9.96
N GLY A 215 -28.00 -3.09 -9.06
CA GLY A 215 -29.29 -2.91 -8.39
C GLY A 215 -30.43 -2.67 -9.39
N GLN A 216 -31.18 -1.59 -9.18
CA GLN A 216 -32.26 -1.16 -10.07
C GLN A 216 -31.78 -0.30 -11.26
N LYS A 217 -30.52 0.14 -11.27
CA LYS A 217 -29.95 1.03 -12.29
C LYS A 217 -29.38 0.24 -13.46
N LYS A 218 -29.47 0.84 -14.66
CA LYS A 218 -28.82 0.39 -15.87
C LYS A 218 -27.75 1.41 -16.27
N LEU A 219 -26.49 1.02 -16.19
CA LEU A 219 -25.37 1.84 -16.63
C LEU A 219 -25.09 1.56 -18.11
N PRO A 220 -25.12 2.57 -18.99
CA PRO A 220 -24.87 2.36 -20.41
C PRO A 220 -23.41 1.98 -20.66
N ALA A 221 -23.16 1.18 -21.70
CA ALA A 221 -21.81 0.82 -22.14
C ALA A 221 -20.88 2.05 -22.28
N GLN A 222 -21.42 3.14 -22.85
CA GLN A 222 -20.71 4.39 -23.03
C GLN A 222 -20.15 4.99 -21.72
N PHE A 223 -20.86 4.83 -20.60
CA PHE A 223 -20.38 5.32 -19.30
C PHE A 223 -19.10 4.57 -18.89
N ILE A 224 -19.06 3.25 -19.08
CA ILE A 224 -17.92 2.40 -18.71
C ILE A 224 -16.70 2.74 -19.56
N GLU A 225 -16.90 2.92 -20.87
CA GLU A 225 -15.85 3.34 -21.79
C GLU A 225 -15.28 4.71 -21.41
N GLN A 226 -16.15 5.68 -21.11
CA GLN A 226 -15.72 7.01 -20.68
C GLN A 226 -15.02 6.98 -19.32
N TYR A 227 -15.54 6.20 -18.37
CA TYR A 227 -14.94 6.06 -17.05
C TYR A 227 -13.53 5.43 -17.14
N TRP A 228 -13.37 4.42 -17.98
CA TRP A 228 -12.05 3.86 -18.27
C TRP A 228 -11.11 4.89 -18.89
N GLU A 229 -11.50 5.48 -20.02
CA GLU A 229 -10.61 6.36 -20.79
C GLU A 229 -10.25 7.65 -20.05
N ARG A 230 -11.18 8.24 -19.28
CA ARG A 230 -10.97 9.52 -18.59
C ARG A 230 -10.35 9.38 -17.20
N HIS A 231 -10.63 8.29 -16.49
CA HIS A 231 -10.24 8.16 -15.08
C HIS A 231 -9.33 6.95 -14.86
N MET A 232 -9.80 5.73 -15.15
CA MET A 232 -9.09 4.52 -14.70
C MET A 232 -7.83 4.18 -15.49
N LYS A 233 -7.75 4.56 -16.77
CA LYS A 233 -6.60 4.23 -17.66
C LYS A 233 -5.29 4.88 -17.21
N ALA A 234 -5.34 6.05 -16.58
CA ALA A 234 -4.15 6.67 -16.00
C ALA A 234 -3.73 5.94 -14.72
N HIS A 235 -4.67 5.70 -13.80
CA HIS A 235 -4.41 4.99 -12.56
C HIS A 235 -3.91 3.55 -12.78
N SER A 236 -4.41 2.84 -13.79
CA SER A 236 -3.99 1.46 -14.10
C SER A 236 -2.49 1.31 -14.38
N LYS A 237 -1.81 2.40 -14.74
CA LYS A 237 -0.36 2.43 -14.98
C LYS A 237 0.47 2.61 -13.69
N MET A 238 -0.15 2.99 -12.58
CA MET A 238 0.57 3.41 -11.38
C MET A 238 -0.05 3.01 -10.04
N TRP A 239 -1.24 2.38 -10.01
CA TRP A 239 -1.95 2.07 -8.78
C TRP A 239 -1.12 1.21 -7.81
N ASP A 240 -0.36 0.24 -8.33
CA ASP A 240 0.41 -0.73 -7.57
C ASP A 240 1.53 -0.03 -6.79
N GLU A 241 2.21 0.86 -7.49
CA GLU A 241 3.27 1.70 -7.00
C GLU A 241 2.74 2.78 -6.04
N ALA A 242 1.63 3.43 -6.38
CA ALA A 242 0.99 4.43 -5.52
C ALA A 242 0.53 3.81 -4.20
N MET A 243 -0.08 2.62 -4.24
CA MET A 243 -0.58 1.93 -3.04
C MET A 243 0.58 1.46 -2.15
N LEU A 244 1.63 0.87 -2.70
CA LEU A 244 2.78 0.45 -1.88
C LEU A 244 3.54 1.67 -1.31
N SER A 245 3.69 2.74 -2.09
CA SER A 245 4.28 4.00 -1.62
C SER A 245 3.44 4.64 -0.51
N ALA A 246 2.11 4.63 -0.61
CA ALA A 246 1.21 5.10 0.43
C ALA A 246 1.29 4.23 1.70
N ALA A 247 1.39 2.90 1.56
CA ALA A 247 1.56 2.00 2.69
C ALA A 247 2.88 2.27 3.43
N ILE A 248 3.99 2.41 2.70
CA ILE A 248 5.30 2.72 3.30
C ILE A 248 5.30 4.12 3.90
N PHE A 249 4.70 5.11 3.23
CA PHE A 249 4.50 6.46 3.77
C PHE A 249 3.84 6.40 5.15
N PHE A 250 2.68 5.74 5.20
CA PHE A 250 1.88 5.63 6.41
C PHE A 250 2.65 4.91 7.52
N ILE A 251 3.23 3.73 7.23
CA ILE A 251 4.00 2.96 8.20
C ILE A 251 5.20 3.76 8.74
N ARG A 252 5.92 4.49 7.87
CA ARG A 252 7.15 5.19 8.24
C ARG A 252 6.90 6.53 8.92
N GLU A 253 6.03 7.36 8.36
CA GLU A 253 5.82 8.75 8.78
C GLU A 253 4.73 8.88 9.84
N GLU A 254 3.65 8.09 9.74
CA GLU A 254 2.53 8.18 10.69
C GLU A 254 2.75 7.24 11.89
N LEU A 255 3.27 6.03 11.66
CA LEU A 255 3.51 5.06 12.74
C LEU A 255 4.95 5.03 13.27
N GLY A 256 5.91 5.62 12.55
CA GLY A 256 7.32 5.63 12.96
C GLY A 256 8.05 4.28 12.82
N ILE A 257 7.45 3.29 12.15
CA ILE A 257 7.99 1.94 12.00
C ILE A 257 9.01 1.89 10.86
N ARG A 258 10.14 1.20 11.09
CA ARG A 258 11.28 1.11 10.16
C ARG A 258 11.44 -0.24 9.49
N ASP A 259 11.14 -1.31 10.21
CA ASP A 259 11.24 -2.68 9.70
C ASP A 259 9.90 -3.09 9.08
N ILE A 260 9.87 -3.09 7.73
CA ILE A 260 8.68 -3.37 6.95
C ILE A 260 8.88 -4.67 6.20
N PHE A 261 8.13 -5.70 6.61
CA PHE A 261 8.03 -6.96 5.92
C PHE A 261 6.93 -6.91 4.85
N TYR A 262 7.10 -7.72 3.81
CA TYR A 262 6.14 -7.94 2.75
C TYR A 262 6.18 -9.42 2.34
N HIS A 263 5.03 -10.03 2.06
CA HIS A 263 5.00 -11.44 1.64
C HIS A 263 5.66 -11.70 0.28
N THR A 264 6.42 -12.78 0.18
CA THR A 264 6.68 -13.43 -1.11
C THR A 264 5.47 -14.29 -1.50
N PRO A 265 5.37 -14.80 -2.75
CA PRO A 265 4.32 -15.75 -3.11
C PRO A 265 4.30 -16.97 -2.18
N GLU A 266 5.48 -17.46 -1.79
CA GLU A 266 5.65 -18.64 -0.93
C GLU A 266 5.19 -18.35 0.50
N SER A 267 5.57 -17.21 1.09
CA SER A 267 5.10 -16.85 2.43
C SER A 267 3.64 -16.48 2.48
N GLY A 268 3.12 -15.80 1.46
CA GLY A 268 1.68 -15.57 1.34
C GLY A 268 0.91 -16.89 1.34
N SER A 269 1.29 -17.84 0.48
CA SER A 269 0.64 -19.16 0.42
C SER A 269 0.73 -19.92 1.74
N ARG A 270 1.89 -19.89 2.40
CA ARG A 270 2.12 -20.64 3.65
C ARG A 270 1.34 -20.09 4.84
N TYR A 271 1.32 -18.77 5.02
CA TYR A 271 0.72 -18.14 6.21
C TYR A 271 -0.77 -17.81 6.02
N LYS A 272 -1.18 -17.43 4.80
CA LYS A 272 -2.57 -17.05 4.52
C LYS A 272 -3.43 -18.25 4.10
N GLY A 273 -2.83 -19.30 3.54
CA GLY A 273 -3.49 -20.52 3.04
C GLY A 273 -3.76 -20.48 1.53
N ASP A 274 -4.50 -21.47 1.02
CA ASP A 274 -4.67 -21.74 -0.42
C ASP A 274 -5.22 -20.56 -1.23
N GLY A 275 -5.99 -19.67 -0.61
CA GLY A 275 -6.51 -18.47 -1.27
C GLY A 275 -5.45 -17.47 -1.73
N ALA A 276 -4.24 -17.52 -1.16
CA ALA A 276 -3.13 -16.65 -1.59
C ALA A 276 -2.38 -17.18 -2.83
N SER A 277 -2.61 -18.43 -3.24
CA SER A 277 -1.92 -19.05 -4.38
C SER A 277 -2.32 -18.44 -5.74
N GLY A 278 -3.53 -17.88 -5.84
CA GLY A 278 -4.06 -17.22 -7.03
C GLY A 278 -3.67 -15.74 -7.18
N ALA A 279 -2.94 -15.18 -6.22
CA ALA A 279 -2.61 -13.76 -6.24
C ALA A 279 -1.58 -13.43 -7.35
N PRO A 280 -1.66 -12.25 -8.01
CA PRO A 280 -0.76 -11.91 -9.10
C PRO A 280 0.71 -11.93 -8.64
N ARG A 281 1.50 -12.89 -9.15
CA ARG A 281 2.89 -13.09 -8.73
C ARG A 281 3.74 -11.83 -8.82
N SER A 282 3.50 -10.94 -9.79
CA SER A 282 4.23 -9.68 -9.94
C SER A 282 4.11 -8.74 -8.74
N ILE A 283 2.96 -8.71 -8.06
CA ILE A 283 2.71 -7.89 -6.88
C ILE A 283 3.50 -8.39 -5.66
N TYR A 284 3.81 -9.67 -5.61
CA TYR A 284 4.56 -10.30 -4.50
C TYR A 284 6.05 -10.56 -4.84
N SER A 285 6.51 -10.19 -6.04
CA SER A 285 7.90 -10.40 -6.48
C SER A 285 8.52 -9.12 -7.03
N LYS A 286 8.06 -8.70 -8.21
CA LYS A 286 8.63 -7.56 -8.95
C LYS A 286 8.38 -6.22 -8.24
N LEU A 287 7.19 -6.04 -7.64
CA LEU A 287 6.86 -4.78 -6.99
C LEU A 287 7.70 -4.52 -5.73
N PRO A 288 7.80 -5.43 -4.73
CA PRO A 288 8.70 -5.24 -3.59
C PRO A 288 10.16 -5.02 -4.02
N GLU A 289 10.63 -5.78 -5.02
CA GLU A 289 11.97 -5.59 -5.56
C GLU A 289 12.17 -4.16 -6.09
N ARG A 290 11.22 -3.62 -6.87
CA ARG A 290 11.28 -2.23 -7.36
C ARG A 290 11.41 -1.21 -6.22
N PHE A 291 10.84 -1.50 -5.06
CA PHE A 291 10.87 -0.71 -3.82
C PHE A 291 12.06 -1.03 -2.91
N CYS A 292 13.08 -1.72 -3.42
CA CYS A 292 14.29 -2.06 -2.67
C CYS A 292 14.06 -3.00 -1.49
N PHE A 293 12.94 -3.71 -1.42
CA PHE A 293 12.86 -4.83 -0.48
C PHE A 293 13.89 -5.90 -0.88
N LYS A 294 14.49 -6.52 0.13
CA LYS A 294 15.38 -7.68 -0.04
C LYS A 294 14.68 -8.94 0.44
N LYS A 295 14.88 -10.04 -0.27
CA LYS A 295 14.49 -11.35 0.27
C LYS A 295 15.30 -11.65 1.53
N THR A 296 14.62 -12.17 2.54
CA THR A 296 15.21 -12.55 3.83
C THR A 296 14.58 -13.83 4.34
N ASP A 297 15.36 -14.59 5.12
CA ASP A 297 14.86 -15.72 5.91
C ASP A 297 14.34 -15.28 7.29
N GLU A 298 14.46 -13.98 7.60
CA GLU A 298 13.84 -13.38 8.78
C GLU A 298 12.32 -13.43 8.65
N VAL A 299 11.68 -13.82 9.75
CA VAL A 299 10.23 -13.91 9.88
C VAL A 299 9.81 -12.79 10.83
N PRO A 300 8.73 -12.02 10.53
CA PRO A 300 8.19 -11.05 11.48
C PRO A 300 8.01 -11.69 12.86
N SER A 301 8.45 -11.03 13.91
CA SER A 301 8.55 -11.63 15.24
C SER A 301 7.19 -12.11 15.76
N PHE A 302 6.12 -11.37 15.46
CA PHE A 302 4.74 -11.73 15.78
C PHE A 302 4.16 -12.91 14.98
N LEU A 303 4.86 -13.39 13.94
CA LEU A 303 4.53 -14.64 13.25
C LEU A 303 5.37 -15.83 13.74
N MET A 304 6.42 -15.58 14.52
CA MET A 304 7.20 -16.66 15.14
C MET A 304 6.33 -17.32 16.21
N LYS A 305 5.80 -18.52 15.92
CA LYS A 305 5.18 -19.36 16.95
C LYS A 305 6.17 -19.47 18.12
N ARG A 306 5.72 -19.23 19.36
CA ARG A 306 6.43 -19.62 20.59
C ARG A 306 6.61 -21.15 20.60
N ARG A 307 7.53 -21.66 19.80
CA ARG A 307 7.90 -23.07 19.77
C ARG A 307 8.78 -23.31 20.99
N LYS A 308 8.30 -24.13 21.93
CA LYS A 308 9.11 -24.68 23.04
C LYS A 308 10.29 -25.55 22.54
N THR A 309 10.42 -25.79 21.23
CA THR A 309 11.48 -26.59 20.63
C THR A 309 11.95 -25.98 19.30
N ARG A 310 13.27 -25.78 19.18
CA ARG A 310 13.96 -25.29 17.97
C ARG A 310 13.59 -26.19 16.77
N PRO A 311 13.13 -25.65 15.63
CA PRO A 311 12.95 -26.46 14.44
C PRO A 311 14.32 -26.89 13.90
N LYS A 312 14.48 -28.16 13.51
CA LYS A 312 15.64 -28.60 12.73
C LYS A 312 15.67 -27.82 11.41
N LYS A 313 16.85 -27.28 11.07
CA LYS A 313 17.15 -26.66 9.77
C LYS A 313 17.03 -27.74 8.67
N ASN A 314 15.86 -27.87 8.05
CA ASN A 314 15.79 -28.39 6.69
C ASN A 314 15.75 -27.18 5.75
N THR A 315 16.81 -27.05 4.95
CA THR A 315 17.19 -25.85 4.18
C THR A 315 16.47 -25.69 2.84
N GLU A 316 15.53 -26.57 2.50
CA GLU A 316 14.81 -26.51 1.22
C GLU A 316 13.38 -25.93 1.33
N ASP A 317 12.91 -25.64 2.55
CA ASP A 317 11.52 -25.25 2.83
C ASP A 317 11.43 -23.92 3.62
N ALA A 318 12.47 -23.08 3.49
CA ALA A 318 12.56 -21.78 4.12
C ALA A 318 11.61 -20.80 3.42
N CYS A 319 10.54 -20.47 4.12
CA CYS A 319 9.54 -19.52 3.67
C CYS A 319 10.07 -18.09 3.83
N GLN A 320 10.53 -17.50 2.73
CA GLN A 320 11.14 -16.17 2.74
C GLN A 320 10.13 -15.03 2.80
N PHE A 321 10.57 -13.91 3.33
CA PHE A 321 9.86 -12.63 3.29
C PHE A 321 10.67 -11.63 2.47
N HIS A 322 10.03 -10.56 2.06
CA HIS A 322 10.69 -9.34 1.61
C HIS A 322 10.82 -8.41 2.82
N LEU A 323 12.00 -7.87 3.08
CA LEU A 323 12.27 -6.91 4.15
C LEU A 323 12.82 -5.60 3.56
N LEU A 324 12.23 -4.49 4.00
CA LEU A 324 12.69 -3.13 3.75
C LEU A 324 13.00 -2.48 5.10
N GLN A 325 14.23 -1.96 5.23
CA GLN A 325 14.70 -1.25 6.41
C GLN A 325 14.97 0.22 6.05
N LEU A 326 14.41 1.15 6.84
CA LEU A 326 14.32 2.60 6.55
C LEU A 326 14.67 3.51 7.73
#